data_AF-A0A1J0KKE9-F1
#
_entry.id   AF-A0A1J0KKE9-F1
#
_cell.length_a   1.000
_cell.length_b   1.000
_cell.length_c   1.000
_cell.angle_alpha   90.00
_cell.angle_beta   90.00
_cell.angle_gamma   90.00
#
_symmetry.space_group_name_H-M   'P 1'
#
loop_
_entity.id
_entity.type
_entity.pdbx_description
1 polymer ?
#
loop_
_entity_poly.entity_id
_entity_poly.type
_entity_poly.pdbx_seq_one_letter_code
_entity_poly.pdbx_strand_id
1 'polypeptide(L)'
;MKSLLVCLLIITLAMTDETKDLIEEALISCGAEIEGPNNIGTLVVQENADETKLGTILFCANKKIGLQHDNGEINIDVLENLMETGNRDEATAKKILDCGRSKGDNGAAKAFNFLKCHELAVRP
;
A
#
# COMPACT_ATOMS: atom_id res chain seq x y z
N MET A 1 52.61 -6.70 10.12
CA MET A 1 51.47 -7.46 9.54
C MET A 1 50.40 -7.62 10.60
N LYS A 2 49.26 -6.95 10.44
CA LYS A 2 47.90 -7.47 10.68
C LYS A 2 46.95 -6.30 10.53
N SER A 3 46.43 -6.21 9.31
CA SER A 3 45.51 -5.19 8.83
C SER A 3 44.24 -5.11 9.64
N LEU A 4 43.68 -3.88 9.64
CA LEU A 4 42.32 -3.51 9.99
C LEU A 4 41.27 -4.58 9.61
N LEU A 5 40.50 -5.02 10.60
CA LEU A 5 39.17 -5.62 10.51
C LEU A 5 38.50 -5.16 11.82
N VAL A 6 37.35 -4.49 11.88
CA VAL A 6 36.07 -4.76 11.23
C VAL A 6 35.31 -3.43 11.18
N CYS A 7 34.97 -2.97 9.98
CA CYS A 7 34.10 -1.82 9.76
C CYS A 7 32.79 -2.33 9.14
N LEU A 8 31.68 -1.71 9.55
CA LEU A 8 30.31 -1.82 9.03
C LEU A 8 29.50 -3.09 9.35
N LEU A 9 28.79 -3.02 10.47
CA LEU A 9 27.47 -3.64 10.66
C LEU A 9 26.43 -2.51 10.89
N ILE A 10 26.12 -1.73 9.85
CA ILE A 10 24.94 -0.85 9.85
C ILE A 10 24.41 -0.71 8.42
N ILE A 11 23.70 -1.71 7.90
CA ILE A 11 22.85 -1.54 6.71
C ILE A 11 21.58 -2.38 6.90
N THR A 12 20.59 -1.89 7.64
CA THR A 12 19.26 -2.52 7.64
C THR A 12 18.06 -1.57 7.72
N LEU A 13 18.24 -0.24 7.67
CA LEU A 13 17.10 0.70 7.78
C LEU A 13 16.70 1.43 6.49
N ALA A 14 17.44 1.26 5.39
CA ALA A 14 17.22 2.09 4.20
C ALA A 14 16.05 1.63 3.28
N MET A 15 15.54 0.41 3.39
CA MET A 15 14.61 -0.15 2.39
C MET A 15 13.14 0.23 2.60
N THR A 16 12.74 0.63 3.82
CA THR A 16 11.32 0.90 4.14
C THR A 16 10.85 2.28 3.68
N ASP A 17 11.77 3.25 3.59
CA ASP A 17 11.41 4.64 3.29
C ASP A 17 11.22 4.84 1.79
N GLU A 18 12.06 4.22 0.95
CA GLU A 18 11.93 4.24 -0.51
C GLU A 18 10.57 3.69 -0.98
N THR A 19 10.08 2.60 -0.37
CA THR A 19 8.77 2.03 -0.73
C THR A 19 7.62 2.95 -0.35
N LYS A 20 7.72 3.65 0.80
CA LYS A 20 6.69 4.62 1.21
C LYS A 20 6.67 5.82 0.29
N ASP A 21 7.84 6.37 -0.03
CA ASP A 21 7.98 7.51 -0.95
C ASP A 21 7.37 7.17 -2.31
N LEU A 22 7.63 5.98 -2.84
CA LEU A 22 7.04 5.52 -4.10
C LEU A 22 5.49 5.46 -4.07
N ILE A 23 4.92 4.98 -2.96
CA ILE A 23 3.47 4.90 -2.80
C ILE A 23 2.87 6.31 -2.67
N GLU A 24 3.48 7.18 -1.87
CA GLU A 24 3.04 8.56 -1.66
C GLU A 24 3.11 9.37 -2.95
N GLU A 25 4.22 9.28 -3.70
CA GLU A 25 4.37 9.93 -5.01
C GLU A 25 3.30 9.44 -6.00
N ALA A 26 3.04 8.13 -6.04
CA ALA A 26 2.00 7.58 -6.91
C ALA A 26 0.62 8.13 -6.54
N LEU A 27 0.27 8.15 -5.25
CA LEU A 27 -0.98 8.69 -4.72
C LEU A 27 -1.15 10.19 -5.04
N ILE A 28 -0.15 11.02 -4.74
CA ILE A 28 -0.16 12.46 -5.05
C ILE A 28 -0.33 12.67 -6.56
N SER A 29 0.41 11.93 -7.39
CA SER A 29 0.33 12.08 -8.84
C SER A 29 -1.04 11.70 -9.42
N CYS A 30 -1.83 10.92 -8.68
CA CYS A 30 -3.20 10.54 -9.01
C CYS A 30 -4.25 11.44 -8.33
N GLY A 31 -3.83 12.48 -7.59
CA GLY A 31 -4.71 13.48 -6.98
C GLY A 31 -5.14 13.17 -5.55
N ALA A 32 -4.44 12.27 -4.84
CA ALA A 32 -4.67 12.05 -3.42
C ALA A 32 -4.07 13.18 -2.57
N GLU A 33 -4.74 13.49 -1.46
CA GLU A 33 -4.11 14.13 -0.31
C GLU A 33 -3.55 13.03 0.59
N ILE A 34 -2.31 13.20 1.07
CA ILE A 34 -1.63 12.20 1.93
C ILE A 34 -1.48 12.66 3.38
N GLU A 35 -1.75 13.94 3.67
CA GLU A 35 -1.65 14.53 5.01
C GLU A 35 -3.01 15.00 5.54
N GLY A 36 -3.12 15.10 6.86
CA GLY A 36 -4.29 15.70 7.52
C GLY A 36 -5.58 14.86 7.45
N PRO A 37 -6.75 15.45 7.75
CA PRO A 37 -8.02 14.72 7.83
C PRO A 37 -8.52 14.20 6.48
N ASN A 38 -8.02 14.77 5.38
CA ASN A 38 -8.35 14.36 4.02
C ASN A 38 -7.41 13.28 3.47
N ASN A 39 -6.48 12.76 4.28
CA ASN A 39 -5.59 11.70 3.81
C ASN A 39 -6.41 10.50 3.35
N ILE A 40 -5.96 9.86 2.27
CA ILE A 40 -6.73 8.81 1.61
C ILE A 40 -7.05 7.62 2.53
N GLY A 41 -6.13 7.23 3.42
CA GLY A 41 -6.34 6.14 4.37
C GLY A 41 -7.42 6.44 5.41
N THR A 42 -7.55 7.69 5.84
CA THR A 42 -8.65 8.13 6.70
C THR A 42 -9.98 8.20 5.95
N LEU A 43 -9.97 8.66 4.70
CA LEU A 43 -11.22 8.83 3.94
C LEU A 43 -11.87 7.50 3.58
N VAL A 44 -11.11 6.46 3.22
CA VAL A 44 -11.67 5.17 2.76
C VAL A 44 -12.45 4.40 3.82
N VAL A 45 -12.17 4.63 5.11
CA VAL A 45 -12.86 3.97 6.22
C VAL A 45 -14.09 4.73 6.72
N GLN A 46 -14.36 5.92 6.20
CA GLN A 46 -15.56 6.68 6.57
C GLN A 46 -16.84 6.00 6.08
N GLU A 47 -17.93 6.17 6.82
CA GLU A 47 -19.24 5.61 6.48
C GLU A 47 -19.78 6.19 5.16
N ASN A 48 -19.52 7.47 4.91
CA ASN A 48 -19.94 8.22 3.74
C ASN A 48 -18.79 8.47 2.74
N ALA A 49 -17.82 7.57 2.69
CA ALA A 49 -16.69 7.66 1.77
C ALA A 49 -17.17 7.76 0.30
N ASP A 50 -16.57 8.66 -0.48
CA ASP A 50 -16.82 8.77 -1.92
C ASP A 50 -16.07 7.65 -2.66
N GLU A 51 -16.67 6.47 -2.70
CA GLU A 51 -16.05 5.27 -3.29
C GLU A 51 -15.65 5.47 -4.76
N THR A 52 -16.40 6.27 -5.52
CA THR A 52 -16.13 6.53 -6.93
C THR A 52 -14.87 7.37 -7.09
N LYS A 53 -14.78 8.49 -6.38
CA LYS A 53 -13.61 9.37 -6.42
C LYS A 53 -12.37 8.67 -5.87
N LEU A 54 -12.48 8.09 -4.67
CA LEU A 54 -11.35 7.46 -3.98
C LEU A 54 -10.88 6.22 -4.73
N GLY A 55 -11.80 5.38 -5.21
CA GLY A 55 -11.47 4.21 -6.03
C GLY A 55 -10.74 4.55 -7.31
N THR A 56 -11.10 5.66 -7.98
CA THR A 56 -10.40 6.12 -9.19
C THR A 56 -8.96 6.52 -8.91
N ILE A 57 -8.74 7.29 -7.83
CA ILE A 57 -7.41 7.71 -7.38
C ILE A 57 -6.55 6.47 -7.03
N LEU A 58 -7.12 5.54 -6.26
CA LEU A 58 -6.43 4.33 -5.82
C LEU A 58 -6.10 3.41 -6.98
N PHE A 59 -7.01 3.23 -7.93
CA PHE A 59 -6.73 2.40 -9.10
C PHE A 59 -5.62 2.98 -9.97
N CYS A 60 -5.59 4.30 -10.14
CA CYS A 60 -4.49 5.00 -10.80
C CYS A 60 -3.15 4.75 -10.08
N ALA A 61 -3.10 4.91 -8.76
CA ALA A 61 -1.88 4.76 -7.98
C ALA A 61 -1.41 3.30 -7.96
N ASN A 62 -2.32 2.34 -7.71
CA ASN A 62 -2.00 0.92 -7.69
C ASN A 62 -1.42 0.44 -9.03
N LYS A 63 -1.95 0.94 -10.15
CA LYS A 63 -1.39 0.62 -11.47
C LYS A 63 0.03 1.17 -11.65
N LYS A 64 0.31 2.39 -11.18
CA LYS A 64 1.65 2.99 -11.29
C LYS A 64 2.72 2.19 -10.55
N ILE A 65 2.36 1.64 -9.38
CA ILE A 65 3.28 0.84 -8.57
C ILE A 65 3.21 -0.67 -8.89
N GLY A 66 2.39 -1.07 -9.87
CA GLY A 66 2.24 -2.47 -10.28
C GLY A 66 1.42 -3.36 -9.35
N LEU A 67 0.81 -2.80 -8.31
CA LEU A 67 -0.02 -3.51 -7.33
C LEU A 67 -1.37 -3.96 -7.91
N GLN A 68 -1.86 -3.32 -8.96
CA GLN A 68 -3.11 -3.71 -9.59
C GLN A 68 -2.98 -3.67 -11.11
N HIS A 69 -3.50 -4.71 -11.77
CA HIS A 69 -3.46 -4.86 -13.22
C HIS A 69 -4.53 -4.02 -13.91
N ASP A 70 -4.41 -3.84 -15.24
CA ASP A 70 -5.39 -3.10 -16.05
C ASP A 70 -6.80 -3.71 -16.02
N ASN A 71 -6.90 -5.02 -15.81
CA ASN A 71 -8.18 -5.71 -15.66
C ASN A 71 -8.82 -5.51 -14.27
N GLY A 72 -8.14 -4.81 -13.36
CA GLY A 72 -8.61 -4.51 -12.01
C GLY A 72 -8.25 -5.56 -10.95
N GLU A 73 -7.57 -6.65 -11.28
CA GLU A 73 -7.11 -7.62 -10.27
C GLU A 73 -5.87 -7.12 -9.52
N ILE A 74 -5.82 -7.39 -8.21
CA ILE A 74 -4.64 -7.12 -7.40
C ILE A 74 -3.54 -8.12 -7.76
N ASN A 75 -2.34 -7.59 -7.96
CA ASN A 75 -1.12 -8.37 -8.16
C ASN A 75 -0.62 -8.88 -6.81
N ILE A 76 -0.97 -10.13 -6.48
CA ILE A 76 -0.67 -10.72 -5.17
C ILE A 76 0.84 -10.82 -4.94
N ASP A 77 1.64 -11.14 -5.96
CA ASP A 77 3.09 -11.24 -5.83
C ASP A 77 3.72 -9.90 -5.41
N VAL A 78 3.22 -8.79 -5.98
CA VAL A 78 3.65 -7.44 -5.58
C VAL A 78 3.17 -7.10 -4.18
N LEU A 79 1.94 -7.49 -3.81
CA LEU A 79 1.42 -7.27 -2.47
C LEU A 79 2.23 -8.02 -1.41
N GLU A 80 2.60 -9.28 -1.66
CA GLU A 80 3.46 -10.08 -0.79
C GLU A 80 4.81 -9.40 -0.57
N ASN A 81 5.47 -8.97 -1.66
CA ASN A 81 6.73 -8.25 -1.57
C ASN A 81 6.59 -6.96 -0.75
N LEU A 82 5.50 -6.19 -0.92
CA LEU A 82 5.25 -4.98 -0.12
C LEU A 82 5.05 -5.27 1.37
N MET A 83 4.49 -6.43 1.72
CA MET A 83 4.33 -6.84 3.14
C MET A 83 5.67 -7.22 3.76
N GLU A 84 6.53 -7.92 3.01
CA GLU A 84 7.88 -8.27 3.43
C GLU A 84 8.75 -7.03 3.64
N THR A 85 8.71 -6.08 2.71
CA THR A 85 9.47 -4.82 2.83
C THR A 85 8.90 -3.89 3.89
N GLY A 86 7.60 -3.96 4.17
CA GLY A 86 6.91 -3.13 5.16
C GLY A 86 7.14 -3.53 6.62
N ASN A 87 7.90 -4.61 6.87
CA ASN A 87 8.20 -5.16 8.20
C ASN A 87 6.95 -5.29 9.10
N ARG A 88 5.85 -5.77 8.53
CA ARG A 88 4.59 -6.03 9.24
C ARG A 88 4.69 -7.34 10.01
N ASP A 89 3.98 -7.44 11.14
CA ASP A 89 3.83 -8.73 11.81
C ASP A 89 3.06 -9.71 10.92
N GLU A 90 3.36 -11.00 11.05
CA GLU A 90 2.82 -12.07 10.20
C GLU A 90 1.28 -12.09 10.20
N ALA A 91 0.66 -11.83 11.35
CA ALA A 91 -0.80 -11.88 11.47
C ALA A 91 -1.46 -10.72 10.70
N THR A 92 -0.92 -9.50 10.82
CA THR A 92 -1.37 -8.34 10.05
C THR A 92 -1.09 -8.51 8.56
N ALA A 93 0.11 -8.97 8.19
CA ALA A 93 0.47 -9.24 6.80
C ALA A 93 -0.51 -10.23 6.15
N LYS A 94 -0.84 -11.32 6.86
CA LYS A 94 -1.83 -12.30 6.38
C LYS A 94 -3.20 -11.67 6.14
N LYS A 95 -3.69 -10.81 7.06
CA LYS A 95 -4.98 -10.12 6.88
C LYS A 95 -4.97 -9.22 5.65
N ILE A 96 -3.88 -8.51 5.41
CA ILE A 96 -3.72 -7.64 4.23
C ILE A 96 -3.69 -8.47 2.94
N LEU A 97 -3.01 -9.62 2.93
CA LEU A 97 -3.03 -10.53 1.78
C LEU A 97 -4.44 -11.04 1.47
N ASP A 98 -5.23 -11.33 2.51
CA ASP A 98 -6.64 -11.70 2.34
C ASP A 98 -7.47 -10.53 1.75
N CYS A 99 -7.13 -9.28 2.07
CA CYS A 99 -7.73 -8.08 1.45
C CYS A 99 -7.46 -7.97 -0.06
N GLY A 100 -6.37 -8.54 -0.57
CA GLY A 100 -6.09 -8.57 -2.01
C GLY A 100 -7.17 -9.29 -2.83
N ARG A 101 -8.05 -10.06 -2.17
CA ARG A 101 -9.19 -10.76 -2.78
C ARG A 101 -10.51 -10.02 -2.65
N SER A 102 -10.47 -8.76 -2.20
CA SER A 102 -11.64 -7.89 -2.10
C SER A 102 -12.40 -7.80 -3.42
N LYS A 103 -13.72 -7.94 -3.33
CA LYS A 103 -14.63 -7.87 -4.48
C LYS A 103 -14.87 -6.43 -4.89
N GLY A 104 -15.32 -6.23 -6.12
CA GLY A 104 -15.72 -4.94 -6.67
C GLY A 104 -16.14 -5.10 -8.13
N ASP A 105 -17.07 -4.26 -8.58
CA ASP A 105 -17.66 -4.37 -9.92
C ASP A 105 -16.68 -3.97 -11.04
N ASN A 106 -15.62 -3.23 -10.70
CA ASN A 106 -14.57 -2.79 -11.61
C ASN A 106 -13.25 -2.53 -10.83
N GLY A 107 -12.18 -2.20 -11.55
CA GLY A 107 -10.86 -1.94 -10.95
C GLY A 107 -10.84 -0.85 -9.88
N ALA A 108 -11.58 0.25 -10.07
CA ALA A 108 -11.70 1.33 -9.09
C ALA A 108 -12.40 0.86 -7.81
N ALA A 109 -13.51 0.15 -7.93
CA ALA A 109 -14.21 -0.42 -6.78
C ALA A 109 -13.33 -1.43 -6.02
N LYS A 110 -12.58 -2.28 -6.74
CA LYS A 110 -11.62 -3.21 -6.13
C LYS A 110 -10.49 -2.49 -5.40
N ALA A 111 -9.94 -1.41 -5.98
CA ALA A 111 -8.88 -0.61 -5.36
C ALA A 111 -9.36 0.03 -4.05
N PHE A 112 -10.56 0.61 -4.06
CA PHE A 112 -11.21 1.17 -2.87
C PHE A 112 -11.42 0.11 -1.79
N ASN A 113 -12.02 -1.03 -2.15
CA ASN A 113 -12.31 -2.10 -1.21
C ASN A 113 -11.03 -2.75 -0.65
N PHE A 114 -9.98 -2.85 -1.47
CA PHE A 114 -8.65 -3.28 -1.01
C PHE A 114 -8.11 -2.34 0.07
N LEU A 115 -8.01 -1.03 -0.19
CA LEU A 115 -7.43 -0.10 0.79
C LEU A 115 -8.30 0.01 2.05
N LYS A 116 -9.63 0.03 1.92
CA LYS A 116 -10.53 0.02 3.08
C LYS A 116 -10.29 -1.20 3.97
N CYS A 117 -10.16 -2.38 3.36
CA CYS A 117 -9.84 -3.60 4.10
C CYS A 117 -8.44 -3.52 4.74
N HIS A 118 -7.44 -3.02 4.02
CA HIS A 118 -6.09 -2.81 4.55
C HIS A 118 -6.10 -1.92 5.80
N GLU A 119 -6.74 -0.74 5.74
CA GLU A 119 -6.78 0.19 6.87
C GLU A 119 -7.48 -0.41 8.09
N LEU A 120 -8.56 -1.18 7.88
CA LEU A 120 -9.24 -1.90 8.96
C LEU A 120 -8.42 -3.07 9.52
N ALA A 121 -7.55 -3.68 8.71
CA ALA A 121 -6.65 -4.72 9.17
C ALA A 121 -5.51 -4.18 10.05
N VAL A 122 -5.06 -2.94 9.77
CA VAL A 122 -3.92 -2.28 10.43
C VAL A 122 -4.34 -1.44 11.64
N ARG A 123 -5.58 -0.93 11.67
CA ARG A 123 -6.14 -0.13 12.79
C ARG A 123 -7.11 -1.00 13.61
N PRO A 124 -6.63 -1.77 14.61
CA PRO A 124 -7.52 -2.55 15.48
C PRO A 124 -8.38 -1.67 16.39
#